data_AF-Q31243-F1
#
_entry.id   AF-Q31243-F1
#
_cell.length_a   1.000
_cell.length_b   1.000
_cell.length_c   1.000
_cell.angle_alpha   90.00
_cell.angle_beta   90.00
_cell.angle_gamma   90.00
#
_symmetry.space_group_name_H-M   'P 1'
#
loop_
_entity.id
_entity.type
_entity.pdbx_description
1 polymer ?
#
loop_
_entity_poly.entity_id
_entity_poly.type
_entity_poly.pdbx_seq_one_letter_code
_entity_poly.pdbx_strand_id
1 'polypeptide(L)'
;NFVIQAKADCYFTNGTEKVHFLVRFIFNLEEYLHFDSDLGMFVALTELGEPDADQWNKRLDLLETSRAAVNMVCRQKYNLGAPFIVERNVSPEVTVYPERTPLLQQHNLLLCSVTGFYPGNISVKWFRNGQEERSGVMSTGLVRNGDWTFQTTVMLEIIPELGDIYSCLVEHPGLLRPVSVAW
;
A
#
# COMPACT_ATOMS: atom_id res chain seq x y z
N ASN A 1 23.98 21.17 3.78
CA ASN A 1 23.68 20.09 4.75
C ASN A 1 24.01 18.76 4.11
N PHE A 2 24.58 17.83 4.87
CA PHE A 2 24.85 16.47 4.44
C PHE A 2 23.97 15.51 5.25
N VAL A 3 23.46 14.46 4.60
CA VAL A 3 22.62 13.44 5.24
C VAL A 3 23.19 12.07 4.90
N ILE A 4 23.29 11.19 5.89
CA ILE A 4 23.59 9.77 5.68
C ILE A 4 22.40 8.95 6.15
N GLN A 5 21.99 7.95 5.37
CA GLN A 5 20.88 7.05 5.68
C GLN A 5 21.32 5.61 5.47
N ALA A 6 20.83 4.71 6.31
CA ALA A 6 20.93 3.27 6.12
C ALA A 6 19.52 2.68 6.22
N LYS A 7 19.14 1.83 5.27
CA LYS A 7 17.84 1.13 5.25
C LYS A 7 18.08 -0.36 5.22
N ALA A 8 17.48 -1.10 6.13
CA ALA A 8 17.53 -2.56 6.19
C ALA A 8 16.17 -3.10 5.77
N ASP A 9 15.99 -3.25 4.46
CA ASP A 9 14.70 -3.58 3.86
C ASP A 9 14.52 -5.09 3.75
N CYS A 10 13.31 -5.57 3.99
CA CYS A 10 12.92 -6.97 3.87
C CYS A 10 11.71 -7.08 2.94
N TYR A 11 11.85 -7.83 1.85
CA TYR A 11 10.76 -8.10 0.91
C TYR A 11 10.26 -9.52 1.10
N PHE A 12 8.94 -9.67 1.25
CA PHE A 12 8.28 -10.93 1.55
C PHE A 12 7.38 -11.32 0.39
N THR A 13 7.55 -12.53 -0.14
CA THR A 13 6.68 -13.09 -1.18
C THR A 13 6.16 -14.45 -0.74
N ASN A 14 4.84 -14.64 -0.90
CA ASN A 14 4.12 -15.82 -0.41
C ASN A 14 4.35 -16.05 1.10
N GLY A 15 3.97 -15.04 1.90
CA GLY A 15 4.29 -15.00 3.33
C GLY A 15 5.79 -14.92 3.55
N THR A 16 6.35 -15.84 4.33
CA THR A 16 7.80 -15.89 4.54
C THR A 16 8.50 -16.86 3.58
N GLU A 17 7.87 -17.47 2.58
CA GLU A 17 8.57 -18.49 1.77
C GLU A 17 9.84 -17.92 1.12
N LYS A 18 9.68 -16.86 0.32
CA LYS A 18 10.79 -16.13 -0.31
C LYS A 18 10.98 -14.80 0.40
N VAL A 19 12.20 -14.56 0.89
CA VAL A 19 12.56 -13.36 1.64
C VAL A 19 13.86 -12.81 1.06
N HIS A 20 13.79 -11.59 0.55
CA HIS A 20 14.95 -10.83 0.05
C HIS A 20 15.30 -9.75 1.08
N PHE A 21 16.54 -9.77 1.55
CA PHE A 21 17.07 -8.79 2.50
C PHE A 21 18.07 -7.88 1.79
N LEU A 22 17.85 -6.57 1.89
CA LEU A 22 18.63 -5.57 1.19
C LEU A 22 19.00 -4.44 2.16
N VAL A 23 20.29 -4.27 2.42
CA VAL A 23 20.78 -3.13 3.23
C VAL A 23 21.31 -2.06 2.29
N ARG A 24 20.67 -0.90 2.25
CA ARG A 24 21.05 0.24 1.40
C ARG A 24 21.77 1.30 2.21
N PHE A 25 22.89 1.78 1.71
CA PHE A 25 23.64 2.89 2.27
C PHE A 25 23.55 4.08 1.31
N ILE A 26 23.04 5.21 1.83
CA ILE A 26 22.65 6.36 1.02
C ILE A 26 23.31 7.62 1.59
N PHE A 27 24.05 8.32 0.74
CA PHE A 27 24.62 9.63 1.04
C PHE A 27 23.83 10.70 0.29
N ASN A 28 23.23 11.62 1.03
CA ASN A 28 22.18 12.52 0.59
C ASN A 28 21.02 11.74 -0.04
N LEU A 29 20.98 11.63 -1.37
CA LEU A 29 20.00 10.85 -2.14
C LEU A 29 20.66 9.78 -3.03
N GLU A 30 21.99 9.67 -3.00
CA GLU A 30 22.76 8.70 -3.77
C GLU A 30 22.93 7.42 -2.95
N GLU A 31 22.25 6.35 -3.35
CA GLU A 31 22.55 5.01 -2.84
C GLU A 31 23.90 4.59 -3.41
N TYR A 32 24.93 4.58 -2.58
CA TYR A 32 26.31 4.40 -3.03
C TYR A 32 26.77 2.95 -2.92
N LEU A 33 26.15 2.18 -2.01
CA LEU A 33 26.47 0.77 -1.74
C LEU A 33 25.26 0.05 -1.15
N HIS A 34 25.11 -1.23 -1.44
CA HIS A 34 24.18 -2.09 -0.71
C HIS A 34 24.75 -3.47 -0.38
N PHE A 35 24.16 -4.16 0.59
CA PHE A 35 24.25 -5.61 0.73
C PHE A 35 22.99 -6.25 0.18
N ASP A 36 23.13 -7.17 -0.77
CA ASP A 36 22.00 -7.93 -1.33
C ASP A 36 22.09 -9.40 -0.89
N SER A 37 21.03 -9.93 -0.28
CA SER A 37 21.01 -11.33 0.20
C SER A 37 21.05 -12.37 -0.91
N ASP A 38 20.55 -12.06 -2.10
CA ASP A 38 20.55 -12.97 -3.24
C ASP A 38 21.95 -13.10 -3.85
N LEU A 39 22.76 -12.05 -3.74
CA LEU A 39 24.19 -12.07 -4.08
C LEU A 39 25.07 -12.52 -2.90
N GLY A 40 24.59 -12.31 -1.68
CA GLY A 40 25.28 -12.64 -0.45
C GLY A 40 26.51 -11.78 -0.18
N MET A 41 26.61 -10.58 -0.75
CA MET A 41 27.77 -9.69 -0.64
C MET A 41 27.39 -8.22 -0.78
N PHE A 42 28.33 -7.34 -0.41
CA PHE A 42 28.20 -5.90 -0.61
C PHE A 42 28.57 -5.54 -2.06
N VAL A 43 27.79 -4.66 -2.67
CA VAL A 43 27.96 -4.20 -4.05
C VAL A 43 27.99 -2.67 -4.03
N ALA A 44 29.06 -2.11 -4.58
CA ALA A 44 29.14 -0.67 -4.83
C ALA A 44 28.25 -0.32 -6.04
N LEU A 45 27.43 0.72 -5.90
CA LEU A 45 26.61 1.26 -6.99
C LEU A 45 27.26 2.47 -7.67
N THR A 46 28.20 3.09 -6.97
CA THR A 46 28.89 4.32 -7.37
C THR A 46 30.34 4.26 -6.90
N GLU A 47 31.21 5.11 -7.44
CA GLU A 47 32.63 5.19 -7.04
C GLU A 47 32.81 5.42 -5.54
N LEU A 48 31.87 6.15 -4.91
CA LEU A 48 31.89 6.41 -3.47
C LEU A 48 31.81 5.12 -2.63
N GLY A 49 31.15 4.08 -3.14
CA GLY A 49 30.96 2.81 -2.45
C GLY A 49 32.06 1.78 -2.67
N GLU A 50 32.94 1.96 -3.65
CA GLU A 50 33.99 0.97 -3.96
C GLU A 50 34.90 0.67 -2.75
N PRO A 51 35.39 1.68 -1.99
CA PRO A 51 36.26 1.40 -0.85
C PRO A 51 35.56 0.57 0.24
N ASP A 52 34.30 0.90 0.52
CA ASP A 52 33.49 0.20 1.53
C ASP A 52 33.15 -1.22 1.06
N ALA A 53 32.74 -1.41 -0.20
CA ALA A 53 32.44 -2.75 -0.74
C ALA A 53 33.67 -3.66 -0.67
N ASP A 54 34.83 -3.16 -1.11
CA ASP A 54 36.09 -3.90 -1.07
C ASP A 54 36.52 -4.26 0.36
N GLN A 55 36.34 -3.34 1.30
CA GLN A 55 36.70 -3.58 2.70
C GLN A 55 35.73 -4.53 3.39
N TRP A 56 34.43 -4.33 3.21
CA TRP A 56 33.38 -5.07 3.92
C TRP A 56 33.22 -6.49 3.40
N ASN A 57 33.46 -6.74 2.11
CA ASN A 57 33.49 -8.08 1.55
C ASN A 57 34.69 -8.92 2.03
N LYS A 58 35.75 -8.28 2.57
CA LYS A 58 36.89 -9.00 3.20
C LYS A 58 36.62 -9.34 4.67
N ARG A 59 35.55 -8.80 5.25
CA ARG A 59 35.11 -9.07 6.63
C ARG A 59 34.10 -10.21 6.67
N LEU A 60 34.59 -11.43 6.89
CA LEU A 60 33.77 -12.64 6.92
C LEU A 60 32.70 -12.60 8.02
N ASP A 61 33.03 -12.06 9.20
CA ASP A 61 32.09 -11.85 10.31
C ASP A 61 30.87 -11.01 9.90
N LEU A 62 31.12 -9.96 9.13
CA LEU A 62 30.09 -9.05 8.63
C LEU A 62 29.24 -9.74 7.55
N LEU A 63 29.86 -10.43 6.60
CA LEU A 63 29.14 -11.15 5.55
C LEU A 63 28.24 -12.25 6.13
N GLU A 64 28.74 -13.04 7.07
CA GLU A 64 27.96 -14.10 7.73
C GLU A 64 26.76 -13.51 8.48
N THR A 65 26.98 -12.42 9.22
CA THR A 65 25.91 -11.72 9.95
C THR A 65 24.86 -11.16 8.99
N SER A 66 25.27 -10.50 7.91
CA SER A 66 24.34 -9.93 6.91
C SER A 66 23.57 -11.02 6.16
N ARG A 67 24.19 -12.15 5.82
CA ARG A 67 23.51 -13.30 5.21
C ARG A 67 22.48 -13.91 6.16
N ALA A 68 22.83 -14.02 7.45
CA ALA A 68 21.92 -14.56 8.46
C ALA A 68 20.70 -13.65 8.74
N ALA A 69 20.78 -12.36 8.39
CA ALA A 69 19.72 -11.38 8.65
C ALA A 69 18.39 -11.69 7.92
N VAL A 70 18.40 -12.45 6.83
CA VAL A 70 17.17 -12.98 6.21
C VAL A 70 16.31 -13.73 7.25
N ASN A 71 16.94 -14.55 8.08
CA ASN A 71 16.24 -15.33 9.09
C ASN A 71 16.15 -14.58 10.43
N MET A 72 17.28 -14.06 10.91
CA MET A 72 17.38 -13.44 12.23
C MET A 72 16.73 -12.05 12.31
N VAL A 73 16.58 -11.36 11.20
CA VAL A 73 15.91 -10.05 11.16
C VAL A 73 14.58 -10.17 10.45
N CYS A 74 14.57 -10.46 9.15
CA CYS A 74 13.35 -10.36 8.35
C CYS A 74 12.26 -11.34 8.82
N ARG A 75 12.54 -12.64 8.83
CA ARG A 75 11.54 -13.65 9.24
C ARG A 75 11.15 -13.51 10.71
N GLN A 76 12.13 -13.29 11.60
CA GLN A 76 11.83 -13.12 13.01
C GLN A 76 10.89 -11.92 13.25
N LYS A 77 11.17 -10.76 12.63
CA LYS A 77 10.35 -9.56 12.78
C LYS A 77 9.00 -9.69 12.10
N TYR A 78 8.93 -10.33 10.93
CA TYR A 78 7.67 -10.66 10.28
C TYR A 78 6.77 -11.47 11.22
N ASN A 79 7.29 -12.56 11.80
CA ASN A 79 6.50 -13.43 12.67
C ASN A 79 6.02 -12.72 13.94
N LEU A 80 6.85 -11.84 14.52
CA LEU A 80 6.47 -11.03 15.67
C LEU A 80 5.42 -9.97 15.34
N GLY A 81 5.50 -9.38 14.14
CA GLY A 81 4.61 -8.30 13.70
C GLY A 81 3.35 -8.76 12.97
N ALA A 82 3.31 -9.99 12.47
CA ALA A 82 2.24 -10.50 11.59
C ALA A 82 0.83 -10.26 12.16
N PRO A 83 0.53 -10.54 13.44
CA PRO A 83 -0.80 -10.30 14.01
C PRO A 83 -1.25 -8.83 13.97
N PHE A 84 -0.29 -7.89 13.95
CA PHE A 84 -0.55 -6.45 14.04
C PHE A 84 -0.39 -5.72 12.71
N ILE A 85 0.24 -6.35 11.70
CA ILE A 85 0.59 -5.71 10.43
C ILE A 85 -0.05 -6.44 9.25
N VAL A 86 0.13 -7.76 9.17
CA VAL A 86 -0.27 -8.58 8.01
C VAL A 86 -1.72 -9.04 8.16
N GLU A 87 -2.05 -9.55 9.34
CA GLU A 87 -3.38 -10.05 9.69
C GLU A 87 -4.31 -8.95 10.18
N ARG A 88 -3.77 -7.73 10.37
CA ARG A 88 -4.55 -6.56 10.76
C ARG A 88 -5.54 -6.23 9.65
N ASN A 89 -6.82 -6.26 10.01
CA ASN A 89 -7.91 -5.76 9.19
C ASN A 89 -8.73 -4.73 9.98
N VAL A 90 -9.04 -3.61 9.34
CA VAL A 90 -9.93 -2.56 9.85
C VAL A 90 -10.97 -2.30 8.78
N SER A 91 -12.24 -2.49 9.13
CA SER A 91 -13.37 -2.31 8.21
C SER A 91 -13.50 -0.84 7.78
N PRO A 92 -13.90 -0.57 6.52
CA PRO A 92 -14.20 0.78 6.07
C PRO A 92 -15.50 1.33 6.63
N GLU A 93 -15.55 2.65 6.81
CA GLU A 93 -16.79 3.42 6.86
C GLU A 93 -17.14 3.90 5.45
N VAL A 94 -18.38 3.63 5.02
CA VAL A 94 -18.85 3.93 3.65
C VAL A 94 -20.00 4.92 3.73
N THR A 95 -19.85 6.04 3.04
CA THR A 95 -20.88 7.07 2.94
C THR A 95 -21.09 7.46 1.48
N VAL A 96 -22.36 7.63 1.10
CA VAL A 96 -22.73 8.06 -0.25
C VAL A 96 -23.50 9.38 -0.15
N TYR A 97 -23.08 10.37 -0.93
CA TYR A 97 -23.71 11.69 -0.97
C TYR A 97 -23.44 12.40 -2.30
N PRO A 98 -24.32 13.31 -2.73
CA PRO A 98 -24.10 14.10 -3.94
C PRO A 98 -23.15 15.28 -3.65
N GLU A 99 -22.42 15.75 -4.66
CA GLU A 99 -21.57 16.93 -4.55
C GLU A 99 -22.41 18.19 -4.23
N ARG A 100 -23.58 18.28 -4.85
CA ARG A 100 -24.51 19.41 -4.72
C ARG A 100 -25.93 18.91 -4.54
N THR A 101 -26.82 19.79 -4.08
CA THR A 101 -28.24 19.49 -3.97
C THR A 101 -28.78 18.95 -5.31
N PRO A 102 -29.34 17.73 -5.35
CA PRO A 102 -29.73 17.09 -6.59
C PRO A 102 -30.96 17.77 -7.21
N LEU A 103 -30.87 18.07 -8.50
CA LEU A 103 -31.98 18.56 -9.32
C LEU A 103 -32.18 17.58 -10.48
N LEU A 104 -33.43 17.18 -10.72
CA LEU A 104 -33.76 16.25 -11.80
C LEU A 104 -33.28 16.81 -13.14
N GLN A 105 -32.76 15.92 -13.99
CA GLN A 105 -32.26 16.25 -15.34
C GLN A 105 -31.09 17.26 -15.38
N GLN A 106 -30.42 17.51 -14.24
CA GLN A 106 -29.20 18.31 -14.18
C GLN A 106 -28.00 17.45 -13.81
N HIS A 107 -26.86 17.72 -14.43
CA HIS A 107 -25.62 17.00 -14.15
C HIS A 107 -25.19 17.16 -12.68
N ASN A 108 -24.80 16.06 -12.05
CA ASN A 108 -24.26 16.04 -10.69
C ASN A 108 -23.20 14.93 -10.55
N LEU A 109 -22.51 14.92 -9.42
CA LEU A 109 -21.59 13.85 -9.02
C LEU A 109 -22.12 13.18 -7.76
N LEU A 110 -22.16 11.85 -7.75
CA LEU A 110 -22.31 11.07 -6.51
C LEU A 110 -20.94 10.64 -6.02
N LEU A 111 -20.68 10.85 -4.74
CA LEU A 111 -19.43 10.51 -4.08
C LEU A 111 -19.66 9.31 -3.17
N CYS A 112 -18.89 8.24 -3.38
CA CYS A 112 -18.74 7.16 -2.42
C CYS A 112 -17.44 7.36 -1.65
N SER A 113 -17.54 7.91 -0.44
CA SER A 113 -16.41 8.13 0.45
C SER A 113 -16.21 6.91 1.33
N VAL A 114 -15.04 6.29 1.21
CA VAL A 114 -14.64 5.07 1.90
C VAL A 114 -13.42 5.39 2.77
N THR A 115 -13.56 5.32 4.09
CA THR A 115 -12.55 5.85 5.02
C THR A 115 -12.22 4.88 6.15
N GLY A 116 -11.09 5.11 6.82
CA GLY A 116 -10.71 4.43 8.07
C GLY A 116 -10.29 2.97 7.93
N PHE A 117 -10.05 2.47 6.70
CA PHE A 117 -9.80 1.05 6.46
C PHE A 117 -8.33 0.67 6.39
N TYR A 118 -8.02 -0.60 6.66
CA TYR A 118 -6.70 -1.20 6.47
C TYR A 118 -6.87 -2.72 6.24
N PRO A 119 -6.15 -3.37 5.32
CA PRO A 119 -5.09 -2.83 4.46
C PRO A 119 -5.65 -1.97 3.32
N GLY A 120 -4.77 -1.34 2.55
CA GLY A 120 -5.16 -0.43 1.47
C GLY A 120 -5.77 -1.10 0.23
N ASN A 121 -5.68 -2.44 0.12
CA ASN A 121 -6.31 -3.17 -0.99
C ASN A 121 -7.83 -3.21 -0.80
N ILE A 122 -8.57 -2.60 -1.73
CA ILE A 122 -10.02 -2.42 -1.66
C ILE A 122 -10.63 -2.43 -3.06
N SER A 123 -11.86 -2.90 -3.19
CA SER A 123 -12.66 -2.85 -4.43
C SER A 123 -13.91 -2.01 -4.16
N VAL A 124 -14.12 -0.98 -4.98
CA VAL A 124 -15.24 -0.04 -4.88
C VAL A 124 -15.88 0.09 -6.26
N LYS A 125 -17.17 -0.18 -6.37
CA LYS A 125 -17.91 -0.24 -7.64
C LYS A 125 -19.22 0.52 -7.52
N TRP A 126 -19.64 1.13 -8.62
CA TRP A 126 -20.95 1.75 -8.74
C TRP A 126 -21.93 0.84 -9.46
N PHE A 127 -23.19 0.91 -9.04
CA PHE A 127 -24.32 0.27 -9.69
C PHE A 127 -25.45 1.28 -9.87
N ARG A 128 -26.12 1.22 -11.00
CA ARG A 128 -27.39 1.93 -11.27
C ARG A 128 -28.46 0.90 -11.55
N ASN A 129 -29.54 0.90 -10.78
CA ASN A 129 -30.67 -0.01 -10.95
C ASN A 129 -30.25 -1.51 -11.02
N GLY A 130 -29.22 -1.87 -10.24
CA GLY A 130 -28.68 -3.23 -10.17
C GLY A 130 -27.67 -3.61 -11.27
N GLN A 131 -27.37 -2.73 -12.23
CA GLN A 131 -26.34 -2.95 -13.24
C GLN A 131 -25.06 -2.18 -12.87
N GLU A 132 -23.89 -2.82 -13.02
CA GLU A 132 -22.61 -2.17 -12.73
C GLU A 132 -22.37 -1.01 -13.70
N GLU A 133 -22.15 0.18 -13.15
CA GLU A 133 -21.86 1.38 -13.91
C GLU A 133 -20.36 1.66 -13.87
N ARG A 134 -19.79 1.85 -15.06
CA ARG A 134 -18.35 2.08 -15.26
C ARG A 134 -18.10 3.38 -16.01
N SER A 135 -19.07 3.87 -16.77
CA SER A 135 -18.97 5.13 -17.48
C SER A 135 -19.08 6.29 -16.49
N GLY A 136 -18.24 7.32 -16.64
CA GLY A 136 -18.26 8.48 -15.75
C GLY A 136 -17.76 8.21 -14.33
N VAL A 137 -17.14 7.05 -14.08
CA VAL A 137 -16.55 6.71 -12.77
C VAL A 137 -15.14 7.28 -12.65
N MET A 138 -14.88 8.01 -11.57
CA MET A 138 -13.57 8.58 -11.24
C MET A 138 -13.15 8.18 -9.83
N SER A 139 -11.85 8.15 -9.55
CA SER A 139 -11.33 7.90 -8.20
C SER A 139 -10.22 8.87 -7.84
N THR A 140 -10.16 9.26 -6.57
CA THR A 140 -9.01 10.00 -6.01
C THR A 140 -7.75 9.15 -5.94
N GLY A 141 -7.86 7.83 -6.14
CA GLY A 141 -6.83 6.88 -5.76
C GLY A 141 -6.77 6.69 -4.24
N LEU A 142 -5.89 5.78 -3.82
CA LEU A 142 -5.71 5.41 -2.43
C LEU A 142 -4.85 6.44 -1.68
N VAL A 143 -5.38 7.01 -0.59
CA VAL A 143 -4.69 7.97 0.26
C VAL A 143 -4.24 7.29 1.56
N ARG A 144 -2.99 7.53 1.97
CA ARG A 144 -2.44 7.11 3.27
C ARG A 144 -2.62 8.22 4.30
N ASN A 145 -3.29 7.93 5.41
CA ASN A 145 -3.59 8.93 6.45
C ASN A 145 -2.43 9.16 7.44
N GLY A 146 -1.46 8.24 7.50
CA GLY A 146 -0.34 8.30 8.45
C GLY A 146 -0.61 7.69 9.82
N ASP A 147 -1.82 7.17 10.05
CA ASP A 147 -2.29 6.55 11.29
C ASP A 147 -2.60 5.04 11.14
N TRP A 148 -2.00 4.40 10.13
CA TRP A 148 -2.29 3.02 9.72
C TRP A 148 -3.70 2.79 9.16
N THR A 149 -4.34 3.84 8.65
CA THR A 149 -5.56 3.72 7.85
C THR A 149 -5.39 4.35 6.47
N PHE A 150 -6.33 4.00 5.59
CA PHE A 150 -6.45 4.50 4.24
C PHE A 150 -7.83 5.12 4.02
N GLN A 151 -7.92 5.91 2.95
CA GLN A 151 -9.17 6.41 2.42
C GLN A 151 -9.13 6.47 0.89
N THR A 152 -10.31 6.43 0.28
CA THR A 152 -10.50 6.66 -1.16
C THR A 152 -11.90 7.20 -1.39
N THR A 153 -12.06 8.04 -2.41
CA THR A 153 -13.36 8.48 -2.87
C THR A 153 -13.53 8.05 -4.31
N VAL A 154 -14.64 7.37 -4.61
CA VAL A 154 -15.04 6.99 -5.97
C VAL A 154 -16.28 7.78 -6.35
N MET A 155 -16.15 8.60 -7.38
CA MET A 155 -17.17 9.50 -7.89
C MET A 155 -17.86 8.89 -9.11
N LEU A 156 -19.14 9.16 -9.30
CA LEU A 156 -19.92 8.80 -10.48
C LEU A 156 -20.61 10.05 -11.05
N GLU A 157 -20.38 10.33 -12.33
CA GLU A 157 -21.17 11.30 -13.10
C GLU A 157 -22.59 10.80 -13.33
N ILE A 158 -23.57 11.62 -12.93
CA ILE A 158 -24.99 11.28 -13.05
C ILE A 158 -25.80 12.45 -13.60
N ILE A 159 -26.92 12.09 -14.23
CA ILE A 159 -28.05 12.97 -14.48
C ILE A 159 -29.24 12.27 -13.80
N PRO A 160 -29.64 12.68 -12.59
CA PRO A 160 -30.60 11.91 -11.80
C PRO A 160 -31.99 11.95 -12.44
N GLU A 161 -32.57 10.78 -12.61
CA GLU A 161 -33.94 10.58 -13.02
C GLU A 161 -34.78 10.02 -11.86
N LEU A 162 -36.08 10.30 -11.88
CA LEU A 162 -36.97 9.82 -10.83
C LEU A 162 -37.06 8.29 -10.88
N GLY A 163 -36.77 7.63 -9.76
CA GLY A 163 -36.82 6.16 -9.65
C GLY A 163 -35.50 5.46 -9.91
N ASP A 164 -34.44 6.19 -10.30
CA ASP A 164 -33.09 5.63 -10.26
C ASP A 164 -32.67 5.34 -8.82
N ILE A 165 -31.98 4.21 -8.65
CA ILE A 165 -31.29 3.86 -7.40
C ILE A 165 -29.81 3.66 -7.74
N TYR A 166 -28.96 4.44 -7.10
CA TYR A 166 -27.51 4.33 -7.24
C TYR A 166 -26.97 3.60 -6.02
N SER A 167 -26.01 2.70 -6.20
CA SER A 167 -25.43 1.94 -5.09
C SER A 167 -23.92 1.85 -5.22
N CYS A 168 -23.21 2.19 -4.14
CA CYS A 168 -21.79 1.96 -4.01
C CYS A 168 -21.54 0.65 -3.29
N LEU A 169 -20.94 -0.31 -3.98
CA LEU A 169 -20.55 -1.62 -3.46
C LEU A 169 -19.06 -1.61 -3.09
N VAL A 170 -18.76 -1.94 -1.83
CA VAL A 170 -17.41 -1.99 -1.28
C VAL A 170 -17.07 -3.40 -0.82
N GLU A 171 -15.96 -3.93 -1.32
CA GLU A 171 -15.38 -5.20 -0.92
C GLU A 171 -13.99 -4.95 -0.31
N HIS A 172 -13.77 -5.48 0.89
CA HIS A 172 -12.53 -5.26 1.64
C HIS A 172 -12.27 -6.45 2.58
N PRO A 173 -11.01 -6.88 2.82
CA PRO A 173 -10.70 -7.99 3.72
C PRO A 173 -11.18 -7.82 5.17
N GLY A 174 -11.39 -6.57 5.62
CA GLY A 174 -11.96 -6.26 6.92
C GLY A 174 -13.48 -6.35 6.99
N LEU A 175 -14.15 -6.71 5.90
CA LEU A 175 -15.59 -6.95 5.87
C LEU A 175 -15.88 -8.45 5.73
N LEU A 176 -16.82 -8.96 6.52
CA LEU A 176 -17.31 -10.35 6.39
C LEU A 176 -18.07 -10.59 5.08
N ARG A 177 -18.71 -9.54 4.56
CA ARG A 177 -19.46 -9.52 3.31
C ARG A 177 -19.37 -8.12 2.69
N PRO A 178 -19.52 -7.99 1.37
CA PRO A 178 -19.54 -6.69 0.72
C PRO A 178 -20.60 -5.77 1.34
N VAL A 179 -20.27 -4.49 1.47
CA VAL A 179 -21.18 -3.45 1.94
C VAL A 179 -21.71 -2.70 0.74
N SER A 180 -23.03 -2.52 0.66
CA SER A 180 -23.69 -1.71 -0.37
C SER A 180 -24.41 -0.56 0.30
N VAL A 181 -24.10 0.68 -0.10
CA VAL A 181 -24.79 1.88 0.37
C VAL A 181 -25.52 2.50 -0.82
N ALA A 182 -26.83 2.65 -0.70
CA ALA A 182 -27.69 3.21 -1.74
C ALA A 182 -27.93 4.70 -1.54
N TRP A 183 -28.18 5.39 -2.66
CA TRP A 183 -28.67 6.76 -2.74
C TRP A 183 -29.86 6.81 -3.70
#